data_AF-A0A5M9ZQ14-F1
#
_entry.id   AF-A0A5M9ZQ14-F1
#
_cell.length_a   1.000
_cell.length_b   1.000
_cell.length_c   1.000
_cell.angle_alpha   90.00
_cell.angle_beta   90.00
_cell.angle_gamma   90.00
#
_symmetry.space_group_name_H-M   'P 1'
#
loop_
_entity.id
_entity.type
_entity.pdbx_description
1 polymer ?
#
loop_
_entity_poly.entity_id
_entity_poly.type
_entity_poly.pdbx_seq_one_letter_code
_entity_poly.pdbx_strand_id
1 'polypeptide(L)'
;MSSDVWESVSAFANTFGGLILLGLDERRGFALAERFDLDKVRDQFIEGMGDGGVSGSRLGNPPRYVMDRVEVDGGQVLAIRIIENEIGFKPCYILAKGVEAGSYKRVDDKDLRLTHMEIYEYRNALIPSRADSMPVPESGVDDLDGELTDALIGRKLTSKALAGVTDRAARLERLNVLASDGRVRLAGLLALGQYP
;
A
#
# COMPACT_ATOMS: atom_id res chain seq x y z
N MET A 1 22.70 17.99 4.38
CA MET A 1 21.42 17.64 5.02
C MET A 1 21.62 16.46 5.98
N SER A 2 20.90 16.39 7.12
CA SER A 2 21.01 15.24 8.04
C SER A 2 20.48 13.96 7.38
N SER A 3 21.00 12.80 7.78
CA SER A 3 20.45 11.48 7.40
C SER A 3 18.98 11.32 7.79
N ASP A 4 18.58 11.97 8.88
CA ASP A 4 17.31 11.75 9.57
C ASP A 4 16.14 12.34 8.78
N VAL A 5 16.39 13.35 7.93
CA VAL A 5 15.37 13.93 7.04
C VAL A 5 14.74 12.86 6.16
N TRP A 6 15.54 11.91 5.67
CA TRP A 6 15.02 10.82 4.83
C TRP A 6 14.19 9.80 5.62
N GLU A 7 14.48 9.63 6.91
CA GLU A 7 13.64 8.82 7.80
C GLU A 7 12.27 9.50 7.97
N SER A 8 12.24 10.82 8.18
CA SER A 8 10.99 11.59 8.25
C SER A 8 10.21 11.59 6.94
N VAL A 9 10.87 11.71 5.78
CA VAL A 9 10.20 11.63 4.47
C VAL A 9 9.57 10.25 4.28
N SER A 10 10.30 9.16 4.57
CA SER A 10 9.76 7.80 4.54
C SER A 10 8.58 7.64 5.51
N ALA A 11 8.72 8.14 6.74
CA ALA A 11 7.71 8.07 7.78
C ALA A 11 6.41 8.77 7.37
N PHE A 12 6.49 9.98 6.84
CA PHE A 12 5.32 10.73 6.37
C PHE A 12 4.68 10.10 5.13
N ALA A 13 5.49 9.66 4.16
CA ALA A 13 4.99 8.96 2.98
C ALA A 13 4.20 7.70 3.34
N ASN A 14 4.64 6.96 4.36
CA ASN A 14 4.01 5.71 4.77
C ASN A 14 2.81 5.88 5.70
N THR A 15 2.58 7.04 6.30
CA THR A 15 1.55 7.23 7.33
C THR A 15 0.46 8.20 6.92
N PHE A 16 0.58 9.50 7.18
CA PHE A 16 -0.49 10.51 6.98
C PHE A 16 0.01 11.76 6.24
N GLY A 17 1.17 11.68 5.58
CA GLY A 17 1.89 12.85 5.11
C GLY A 17 2.40 13.70 6.28
N GLY A 18 2.89 14.89 5.99
CA GLY A 18 3.40 15.79 7.03
C GLY A 18 4.06 17.04 6.49
N LEU A 19 4.55 17.88 7.41
CA LEU A 19 5.31 19.08 7.09
C LEU A 19 6.69 18.98 7.74
N ILE A 20 7.73 19.10 6.94
CA ILE A 20 9.11 19.20 7.38
C ILE A 20 9.53 20.67 7.28
N LEU A 21 10.06 21.23 8.36
CA LEU A 21 10.66 22.56 8.38
C LEU A 21 12.18 22.42 8.48
N LEU A 22 12.91 22.80 7.44
CA LEU A 22 14.37 22.79 7.41
C LEU A 22 14.90 24.21 7.60
N GLY A 23 15.87 24.37 8.51
CA GLY A 23 16.44 25.67 8.87
C GLY A 23 16.13 26.12 10.30
N LEU A 24 15.53 25.24 11.12
CA LEU A 24 15.30 25.44 12.54
C LEU A 24 16.08 24.42 13.37
N ASP A 25 16.55 24.83 14.55
CA ASP A 25 17.26 23.97 15.51
C ASP A 25 16.35 23.66 16.71
N GLU A 26 15.85 22.42 16.74
CA GLU A 26 14.98 21.91 17.81
C GLU A 26 15.62 21.98 19.20
N ARG A 27 16.94 21.79 19.32
CA ARG A 27 17.65 21.86 20.61
C ARG A 27 17.71 23.28 21.18
N ARG A 28 17.52 24.26 20.31
CA ARG A 28 17.47 25.69 20.64
C ARG A 28 16.05 26.23 20.65
N GLY A 29 15.05 25.36 20.87
CA GLY A 29 13.65 25.76 20.90
C GLY A 29 13.12 26.21 19.54
N PHE A 30 13.58 25.56 18.47
CA PHE A 30 13.25 25.89 17.08
C PHE A 30 13.70 27.29 16.64
N ALA A 31 14.79 27.80 17.22
CA ALA A 31 15.46 29.00 16.70
C ALA A 31 16.06 28.74 15.31
N LEU A 32 16.29 29.81 14.54
CA LEU A 32 16.96 29.71 13.24
C LEU A 32 18.30 28.98 13.34
N ALA A 33 18.50 27.99 12.47
CA ALA A 33 19.73 27.23 12.39
C ALA A 33 20.87 28.11 11.88
N GLU A 34 22.02 28.06 12.56
CA GLU A 34 23.20 28.79 12.14
C GLU A 34 23.69 28.29 10.77
N ARG A 35 23.99 29.22 9.86
CA ARG A 35 24.53 28.95 8.51
C ARG A 35 23.62 28.08 7.63
N PHE A 36 22.31 28.19 7.79
CA PHE A 36 21.36 27.56 6.88
C PHE A 36 21.43 28.19 5.48
N ASP A 37 21.80 27.38 4.49
CA ASP A 37 21.80 27.75 3.08
C ASP A 37 20.58 27.13 2.41
N LEU A 38 19.54 27.94 2.22
CA LEU A 38 18.24 27.49 1.72
C LEU A 38 18.36 26.87 0.33
N ASP A 39 19.08 27.53 -0.59
CA ASP A 39 19.16 27.10 -1.99
C ASP A 39 19.94 25.78 -2.10
N LYS A 40 21.04 25.66 -1.36
CA LYS A 40 21.78 24.40 -1.30
C LYS A 40 20.96 23.25 -0.71
N VAL A 41 20.20 23.49 0.35
CA VAL A 41 19.38 22.45 0.98
C VAL A 41 18.21 22.05 0.08
N ARG A 42 17.57 23.03 -0.57
CA ARG A 42 16.54 22.80 -1.59
C ARG A 42 17.06 21.87 -2.69
N ASP A 43 18.20 22.20 -3.28
CA ASP A 43 18.76 21.44 -4.40
C ASP A 43 19.12 20.00 -3.97
N GLN A 44 19.69 19.84 -2.76
CA GLN A 44 19.95 18.52 -2.16
C GLN A 44 18.67 17.70 -1.95
N PHE A 45 17.57 18.34 -1.55
CA PHE A 45 16.30 17.67 -1.33
C PHE A 45 15.69 17.20 -2.65
N ILE A 46 15.65 18.07 -3.67
CA ILE A 46 15.12 17.75 -5.02
C ILE A 46 15.93 16.60 -5.64
N GLU A 47 17.26 16.64 -5.54
CA GLU A 47 18.13 15.57 -6.03
C GLU A 47 17.84 14.24 -5.30
N GLY A 48 17.72 14.26 -3.97
CA GLY A 48 17.48 13.04 -3.20
C GLY A 48 16.06 12.47 -3.33
N MET A 49 15.08 13.29 -3.74
CA MET A 49 13.75 12.81 -4.16
C MET A 49 13.77 12.11 -5.53
N GLY A 50 14.84 12.31 -6.31
CA GLY A 50 15.00 11.76 -7.66
C GLY A 50 14.56 12.70 -8.79
N ASP A 51 14.02 13.88 -8.47
CA ASP A 51 13.56 14.87 -9.44
C ASP A 51 14.71 15.65 -10.09
N GLY A 52 15.89 15.66 -9.47
CA GLY A 52 17.13 16.18 -10.05
C GLY A 52 17.87 15.20 -10.97
N GLY A 53 17.35 13.97 -11.12
CA GLY A 53 17.95 12.88 -11.90
C GLY A 53 18.01 11.56 -11.13
N VAL A 54 17.85 10.43 -11.84
CA VAL A 54 17.68 9.09 -11.22
C VAL A 54 18.89 8.66 -10.38
N SER A 55 20.11 9.09 -10.75
CA SER A 55 21.35 8.72 -10.06
C SER A 55 21.48 9.28 -8.64
N GLY A 56 20.73 10.34 -8.30
CA GLY A 56 20.79 11.02 -7.00
C GLY A 56 19.74 10.56 -5.99
N SER A 57 18.75 9.76 -6.42
CA SER A 57 17.62 9.37 -5.58
C SER A 57 18.08 8.61 -4.33
N ARG A 58 17.50 8.97 -3.19
CA ARG A 58 17.73 8.35 -1.88
C ARG A 58 16.59 7.41 -1.49
N LEU A 59 15.46 7.48 -2.20
CA LEU A 59 14.22 6.80 -1.83
C LEU A 59 13.73 5.85 -2.92
N GLY A 60 13.27 4.68 -2.51
CA GLY A 60 12.36 3.84 -3.29
C GLY A 60 10.92 4.30 -3.02
N ASN A 61 10.10 4.34 -4.07
CA ASN A 61 8.74 4.88 -4.04
C ASN A 61 8.65 6.29 -3.39
N PRO A 62 9.40 7.28 -3.91
CA PRO A 62 9.39 8.63 -3.34
C PRO A 62 7.98 9.24 -3.35
N PRO A 63 7.57 9.94 -2.29
CA PRO A 63 6.27 10.62 -2.24
C PRO A 63 6.22 11.86 -3.13
N ARG A 64 5.01 12.33 -3.40
CA ARG A 64 4.80 13.70 -3.89
C ARG A 64 5.06 14.69 -2.76
N TYR A 65 5.55 15.88 -3.11
CA TYR A 65 5.78 16.96 -2.16
C TYR A 65 5.52 18.34 -2.76
N VAL A 66 5.28 19.31 -1.88
CA VAL A 66 5.21 20.74 -2.20
C VAL A 66 6.21 21.46 -1.33
N MET A 67 6.91 22.45 -1.88
CA MET A 67 7.99 23.13 -1.20
C MET A 67 7.80 24.65 -1.26
N ASP A 68 7.90 25.29 -0.10
CA ASP A 68 7.70 26.72 0.08
C ASP A 68 8.88 27.33 0.86
N ARG A 69 9.22 28.58 0.52
CA ARG A 69 10.14 29.40 1.30
C ARG A 69 9.33 30.23 2.29
N VAL A 70 9.64 30.12 3.57
CA VAL A 70 8.88 30.76 4.64
C VAL A 70 9.81 31.60 5.51
N GLU A 71 9.34 32.77 5.94
CA GLU A 71 10.07 33.60 6.89
C GLU A 71 9.66 33.26 8.34
N VAL A 72 10.67 33.07 9.20
CA VAL A 72 10.50 32.81 10.64
C VAL A 72 11.54 33.67 11.37
N ASP A 73 11.11 34.50 12.32
CA ASP A 73 11.97 35.39 13.11
C ASP A 73 12.98 36.21 12.27
N GLY A 74 12.56 36.66 11.08
CA GLY A 74 13.38 37.42 10.14
C GLY A 74 14.40 36.61 9.33
N GLY A 75 14.42 35.28 9.48
CA GLY A 75 15.23 34.35 8.70
C GLY A 75 14.40 33.48 7.76
N GLN A 76 15.05 32.84 6.79
CA GLN A 76 14.40 31.99 5.80
C GLN A 76 14.50 30.50 6.18
N VAL A 77 13.37 29.80 6.08
CA VAL A 77 13.19 28.37 6.36
C VAL A 77 12.58 27.72 5.13
N LEU A 78 12.93 26.46 4.87
CA LEU A 78 12.33 25.66 3.82
C LEU A 78 11.23 24.77 4.40
N ALA A 79 9.98 25.01 3.98
CA ALA A 79 8.84 24.21 4.37
C ALA A 79 8.54 23.19 3.27
N ILE A 80 8.50 21.91 3.62
CA ILE A 80 8.30 20.81 2.68
C ILE A 80 7.11 19.97 3.14
N ARG A 81 6.01 20.06 2.42
CA ARG A 81 4.83 19.24 2.66
C ARG A 81 4.97 17.91 1.92
N ILE A 82 5.08 16.82 2.66
CA ILE A 82 5.07 15.46 2.13
C ILE A 82 3.63 14.98 2.05
N ILE A 83 3.23 14.49 0.88
CA ILE A 83 1.93 13.87 0.66
C ILE A 83 2.08 12.37 0.94
N GLU A 84 1.13 11.80 1.68
CA GLU A 84 1.05 10.36 1.90
C GLU A 84 1.02 9.60 0.57
N ASN A 85 1.76 8.50 0.48
CA ASN A 85 1.66 7.60 -0.67
C ASN A 85 0.33 6.86 -0.64
N GLU A 86 -0.23 6.62 -1.82
CA GLU A 86 -1.30 5.65 -1.95
C GLU A 86 -0.80 4.26 -1.57
N ILE A 87 -1.70 3.38 -1.11
CA ILE A 87 -1.35 2.06 -0.57
C ILE A 87 -0.48 1.23 -1.53
N GLY A 88 -0.70 1.34 -2.85
CA GLY A 88 0.07 0.63 -3.88
C GLY A 88 1.50 1.14 -4.09
N PHE A 89 1.82 2.31 -3.57
CA PHE A 89 3.16 2.91 -3.58
C PHE A 89 3.82 2.89 -2.20
N LYS A 90 3.23 2.19 -1.22
CA LYS A 90 3.85 1.93 0.08
C LYS A 90 4.58 0.57 0.06
N PRO A 91 5.70 0.42 0.80
CA PRO A 91 6.36 1.48 1.56
C PRO A 91 7.25 2.37 0.66
N CYS A 92 7.36 3.65 1.03
CA CYS A 92 8.50 4.49 0.72
C CYS A 92 9.65 4.12 1.66
N TYR A 93 10.86 3.92 1.12
CA TYR A 93 12.01 3.45 1.89
C TYR A 93 13.32 4.05 1.44
N ILE A 94 14.29 4.17 2.36
CA ILE A 94 15.64 4.63 2.05
C ILE A 94 16.41 3.54 1.28
N LEU A 95 16.81 3.82 0.03
CA LEU A 95 17.45 2.86 -0.86
C LEU A 95 18.69 2.21 -0.24
N ALA A 96 19.54 3.02 0.39
CA ALA A 96 20.77 2.55 1.02
C ALA A 96 20.55 1.57 2.19
N LYS A 97 19.37 1.57 2.80
CA LYS A 97 19.01 0.67 3.91
C LYS A 97 18.12 -0.51 3.47
N GLY A 98 17.65 -0.51 2.22
CA GLY A 98 16.68 -1.48 1.72
C GLY A 98 15.30 -1.34 2.37
N VAL A 99 14.35 -2.16 1.96
CA VAL A 99 12.95 -2.04 2.42
C VAL A 99 12.80 -2.32 3.91
N GLU A 100 13.42 -3.39 4.42
CA GLU A 100 13.23 -3.83 5.82
C GLU A 100 13.80 -2.85 6.86
N ALA A 101 14.99 -2.28 6.60
CA ALA A 101 15.64 -1.34 7.53
C ALA A 101 15.48 0.14 7.13
N GLY A 102 14.94 0.39 5.95
CA GLY A 102 14.79 1.73 5.36
C GLY A 102 13.36 2.26 5.34
N SER A 103 12.36 1.50 5.79
CA SER A 103 10.97 1.96 5.85
C SER A 103 10.60 2.42 7.25
N TYR A 104 10.03 3.62 7.37
CA TYR A 104 9.68 4.24 8.64
C TYR A 104 8.19 4.59 8.68
N LYS A 105 7.66 4.80 9.90
CA LYS A 105 6.36 5.39 10.22
C LYS A 105 6.54 6.48 11.27
N ARG A 106 5.71 7.51 11.21
CA ARG A 106 5.68 8.56 12.22
C ARG A 106 4.77 8.13 13.37
N VAL A 107 5.27 8.18 14.60
CA VAL A 107 4.46 8.06 15.82
C VAL A 107 4.86 9.21 16.72
N ASP A 108 3.95 10.18 16.85
CA ASP A 108 4.19 11.43 17.57
C ASP A 108 5.41 12.19 17.01
N ASP A 109 6.43 12.44 17.84
CA ASP A 109 7.68 13.12 17.48
C ASP A 109 8.72 12.18 16.85
N LYS A 110 8.46 10.86 16.80
CA LYS A 110 9.46 9.85 16.40
C LYS A 110 9.18 9.22 15.05
N ASP A 111 10.26 8.99 14.33
CA ASP A 111 10.27 8.13 13.14
C ASP A 111 10.72 6.72 13.58
N LEU A 112 9.79 5.78 13.55
CA LEU A 112 10.01 4.38 13.96
C LEU A 112 10.09 3.50 12.72
N ARG A 113 10.93 2.47 12.75
CA ARG A 113 10.95 1.48 11.66
C ARG A 113 9.60 0.78 11.57
N LEU A 114 9.15 0.53 10.34
CA LEU A 114 8.05 -0.39 10.11
C LEU A 114 8.44 -1.79 10.61
N THR A 115 7.47 -2.48 11.18
CA THR A 115 7.61 -3.90 11.49
C THR A 115 7.55 -4.73 10.22
N HIS A 116 8.10 -5.95 10.27
CA HIS A 116 7.98 -6.91 9.15
C HIS A 116 6.52 -7.16 8.76
N MET A 117 5.59 -7.13 9.73
CA MET A 117 4.15 -7.30 9.47
C MET A 117 3.57 -6.12 8.69
N GLU A 118 3.88 -4.88 9.08
CA GLU A 118 3.42 -3.69 8.36
C GLU A 118 3.98 -3.63 6.92
N ILE A 119 5.24 -4.03 6.73
CA ILE A 119 5.84 -4.15 5.40
C ILE A 119 5.13 -5.23 4.58
N TYR A 120 4.82 -6.37 5.20
CA TYR A 120 4.05 -7.43 4.55
C TYR A 120 2.66 -6.94 4.14
N GLU A 121 1.96 -6.24 5.01
CA GLU A 121 0.64 -5.67 4.73
C GLU A 121 0.71 -4.70 3.54
N TYR A 122 1.66 -3.76 3.52
CA TYR A 122 1.80 -2.84 2.38
C TYR A 122 2.06 -3.55 1.06
N ARG A 123 2.96 -4.55 1.05
CA ARG A 123 3.27 -5.31 -0.18
C ARG A 123 2.11 -6.15 -0.70
N ASN A 124 1.24 -6.61 0.21
CA ASN A 124 0.14 -7.52 -0.14
C ASN A 124 -1.23 -6.83 -0.19
N ALA A 125 -1.33 -5.55 0.20
CA ALA A 125 -2.60 -4.83 0.32
C ALA A 125 -3.42 -4.81 -0.99
N LEU A 126 -2.75 -4.79 -2.14
CA LEU A 126 -3.39 -4.80 -3.45
C LEU A 126 -3.27 -6.14 -4.19
N ILE A 127 -2.72 -7.18 -3.56
CA ILE A 127 -2.65 -8.51 -4.16
C ILE A 127 -4.00 -9.18 -3.95
N PRO A 128 -4.78 -9.47 -5.01
CA PRO A 128 -6.06 -10.14 -4.86
C PRO A 128 -5.84 -11.53 -4.26
N SER A 129 -6.47 -11.80 -3.11
CA SER A 129 -6.45 -13.14 -2.53
C SER A 129 -7.23 -14.10 -3.42
N ARG A 130 -6.59 -15.20 -3.80
CA ARG A 130 -7.26 -16.31 -4.51
C ARG A 130 -7.95 -17.28 -3.55
N ALA A 131 -7.90 -17.06 -2.24
CA ALA A 131 -8.38 -18.00 -1.23
C ALA A 131 -9.82 -18.48 -1.52
N ASP A 132 -10.72 -17.55 -1.84
CA ASP A 132 -12.11 -17.82 -2.16
C ASP A 132 -12.30 -18.67 -3.43
N SER A 133 -11.33 -18.64 -4.34
CA SER A 133 -11.32 -19.43 -5.58
C SER A 133 -10.60 -20.77 -5.45
N MET A 134 -9.97 -21.05 -4.30
CA MET A 134 -9.25 -22.30 -4.09
C MET A 134 -10.22 -23.47 -3.91
N PRO A 135 -9.99 -24.62 -4.56
CA PRO A 135 -10.77 -25.84 -4.30
C PRO A 135 -10.54 -26.35 -2.87
N VAL A 136 -11.61 -26.71 -2.18
CA VAL A 136 -11.58 -27.32 -0.85
C VAL A 136 -11.21 -28.81 -1.00
N PRO A 137 -10.20 -29.32 -0.29
CA PRO A 137 -9.86 -30.74 -0.31
C PRO A 137 -11.04 -31.62 0.06
N GLU A 138 -11.13 -32.80 -0.56
CA GLU A 138 -12.16 -33.81 -0.26
C GLU A 138 -13.62 -33.35 -0.46
N SER A 139 -13.83 -32.18 -1.06
CA SER A 139 -15.18 -31.67 -1.39
C SER A 139 -15.66 -32.10 -2.77
N GLY A 140 -16.96 -32.24 -2.90
CA GLY A 140 -17.67 -32.54 -4.14
C GLY A 140 -19.01 -31.84 -4.22
N VAL A 141 -19.70 -32.01 -5.35
CA VAL A 141 -21.02 -31.38 -5.57
C VAL A 141 -22.07 -31.78 -4.53
N ASP A 142 -21.89 -32.95 -3.89
CA ASP A 142 -22.79 -33.47 -2.87
C ASP A 142 -22.70 -32.71 -1.54
N ASP A 143 -21.65 -31.91 -1.32
CA ASP A 143 -21.52 -31.01 -0.17
C ASP A 143 -22.33 -29.72 -0.34
N LEU A 144 -22.88 -29.48 -1.54
CA LEU A 144 -23.70 -28.32 -1.85
C LEU A 144 -25.18 -28.59 -1.58
N ASP A 145 -25.88 -27.55 -1.11
CA ASP A 145 -27.32 -27.51 -1.01
C ASP A 145 -27.94 -27.33 -2.41
N GLY A 146 -28.77 -28.29 -2.80
CA GLY A 146 -29.41 -28.35 -4.11
C GLY A 146 -30.33 -27.18 -4.40
N GLU A 147 -31.10 -26.72 -3.40
CA GLU A 147 -32.05 -25.61 -3.57
C GLU A 147 -31.31 -24.29 -3.74
N LEU A 148 -30.26 -24.05 -2.95
CA LEU A 148 -29.42 -22.86 -3.07
C LEU A 148 -28.68 -22.80 -4.41
N THR A 149 -28.13 -23.93 -4.85
CA THR A 149 -27.44 -24.01 -6.15
C THR A 149 -28.39 -23.78 -7.31
N ASP A 150 -29.58 -24.38 -7.31
CA ASP A 150 -30.57 -24.19 -8.36
C ASP A 150 -31.13 -22.76 -8.37
N ALA A 151 -31.34 -22.15 -7.21
CA ALA A 151 -31.73 -20.75 -7.08
C ALA A 151 -30.66 -19.79 -7.64
N LEU A 152 -29.37 -20.06 -7.39
CA LEU A 152 -28.28 -19.27 -7.96
C LEU A 152 -28.22 -19.39 -9.49
N ILE A 153 -28.29 -20.63 -10.01
CA ILE A 153 -28.29 -20.87 -11.46
C ILE A 153 -29.47 -20.13 -12.09
N GLY A 154 -30.67 -20.26 -11.53
CA GLY A 154 -31.89 -19.58 -11.98
C GLY A 154 -31.71 -18.06 -12.10
N ARG A 155 -31.14 -17.42 -11.07
CA ARG A 155 -30.85 -15.97 -11.08
C ARG A 155 -29.83 -15.55 -12.15
N LYS A 156 -28.97 -16.47 -12.61
CA LYS A 156 -27.87 -16.18 -13.55
C LYS A 156 -28.11 -16.75 -14.95
N LEU A 157 -29.26 -17.39 -15.22
CA LEU A 157 -29.56 -18.04 -16.51
C LEU A 157 -29.41 -17.09 -17.72
N THR A 158 -29.80 -15.83 -17.58
CA THR A 158 -29.71 -14.82 -18.65
C THR A 158 -28.36 -14.10 -18.71
N SER A 159 -27.45 -14.41 -17.79
CA SER A 159 -26.14 -13.76 -17.74
C SER A 159 -25.21 -14.30 -18.81
N LYS A 160 -24.26 -13.45 -19.25
CA LYS A 160 -23.21 -13.87 -20.18
C LYS A 160 -22.38 -15.06 -19.68
N ALA A 161 -22.24 -15.21 -18.36
CA ALA A 161 -21.49 -16.30 -17.76
C ALA A 161 -22.07 -17.67 -18.15
N LEU A 162 -23.40 -17.81 -18.21
CA LEU A 162 -24.06 -19.08 -18.52
C LEU A 162 -24.46 -19.24 -19.99
N ALA A 163 -24.14 -18.28 -20.84
CA ALA A 163 -24.49 -18.32 -22.26
C ALA A 163 -23.90 -19.58 -22.93
N GLY A 164 -24.78 -20.35 -23.59
CA GLY A 164 -24.43 -21.57 -24.30
C GLY A 164 -24.14 -22.78 -23.42
N VAL A 165 -24.37 -22.72 -22.10
CA VAL A 165 -24.16 -23.85 -21.18
C VAL A 165 -25.48 -24.37 -20.64
N THR A 166 -25.73 -25.65 -20.89
CA THR A 166 -26.92 -26.36 -20.41
C THR A 166 -26.61 -27.27 -19.23
N ASP A 167 -25.40 -27.85 -19.20
CA ASP A 167 -24.96 -28.74 -18.14
C ASP A 167 -24.82 -28.02 -16.78
N ARG A 168 -25.27 -28.70 -15.71
CA ARG A 168 -25.31 -28.13 -14.35
C ARG A 168 -23.91 -27.95 -13.78
N ALA A 169 -23.02 -28.94 -13.93
CA ALA A 169 -21.66 -28.86 -13.41
C ALA A 169 -20.87 -27.76 -14.11
N ALA A 170 -20.99 -27.66 -15.45
CA ALA A 170 -20.37 -26.60 -16.23
C ALA A 170 -20.92 -25.20 -15.87
N ARG A 171 -22.21 -25.08 -15.52
CA ARG A 171 -22.77 -23.82 -15.00
C ARG A 171 -22.15 -23.44 -13.66
N LEU A 172 -22.02 -24.40 -12.73
CA LEU A 172 -21.41 -24.17 -11.42
C LEU A 172 -19.91 -23.84 -11.53
N GLU A 173 -19.19 -24.46 -12.46
CA GLU A 173 -17.80 -24.10 -12.77
C GLU A 173 -17.70 -22.65 -13.27
N ARG A 174 -18.55 -22.25 -14.23
CA ARG A 174 -18.56 -20.87 -14.76
C ARG A 174 -19.01 -19.82 -13.75
N LEU A 175 -19.79 -20.20 -12.75
CA LEU A 175 -20.17 -19.34 -11.62
C LEU A 175 -19.11 -19.33 -10.51
N ASN A 176 -17.95 -19.96 -10.71
CA ASN A 176 -16.87 -20.13 -9.74
C ASN A 176 -17.27 -20.87 -8.46
N VAL A 177 -18.33 -21.71 -8.51
CA VAL A 177 -18.72 -22.59 -7.40
C VAL A 177 -17.88 -23.87 -7.41
N LEU A 178 -17.67 -24.46 -8.59
CA LEU A 178 -16.80 -25.63 -8.78
C LEU A 178 -15.48 -25.23 -9.44
N ALA A 179 -14.44 -26.00 -9.14
CA ALA A 179 -13.21 -26.03 -9.90
C ALA A 179 -13.35 -26.98 -11.11
N SER A 180 -12.43 -26.86 -12.07
CA SER A 180 -12.45 -27.67 -13.31
C SER A 180 -12.28 -29.18 -13.07
N ASP A 181 -11.78 -29.57 -11.89
CA ASP A 181 -11.64 -30.96 -11.47
C ASP A 181 -12.84 -31.48 -10.65
N GLY A 182 -13.92 -30.68 -10.56
CA GLY A 182 -15.17 -31.06 -9.89
C GLY A 182 -15.21 -30.78 -8.38
N ARG A 183 -14.11 -30.36 -7.77
CA ARG A 183 -14.10 -29.95 -6.34
C ARG A 183 -14.81 -28.62 -6.13
N VAL A 184 -15.38 -28.43 -4.95
CA VAL A 184 -16.03 -27.16 -4.59
C VAL A 184 -14.98 -26.12 -4.23
N ARG A 185 -15.13 -24.89 -4.73
CA ARG A 185 -14.29 -23.76 -4.32
C ARG A 185 -14.77 -23.20 -2.98
N LEU A 186 -13.87 -22.64 -2.18
CA LEU A 186 -14.19 -22.12 -0.85
C LEU A 186 -15.40 -21.18 -0.85
N ALA A 187 -15.48 -20.24 -1.79
CA ALA A 187 -16.64 -19.35 -1.92
C ALA A 187 -17.93 -20.10 -2.25
N GLY A 188 -17.85 -21.15 -3.06
CA GLY A 188 -18.97 -22.02 -3.38
C GLY A 188 -19.50 -22.76 -2.14
N LEU A 189 -18.59 -23.31 -1.34
CA LEU A 189 -18.94 -24.04 -0.13
C LEU A 189 -19.53 -23.11 0.94
N LEU A 190 -18.91 -21.95 1.17
CA LEU A 190 -19.40 -20.97 2.15
C LEU A 190 -20.76 -20.37 1.77
N ALA A 191 -21.05 -20.23 0.47
CA ALA A 191 -22.29 -19.61 0.00
C ALA A 191 -23.43 -20.62 -0.23
N LEU A 192 -23.10 -21.86 -0.58
CA LEU A 192 -24.07 -22.84 -1.09
C LEU A 192 -23.90 -24.24 -0.45
N GLY A 193 -23.06 -24.40 0.57
CA GLY A 193 -22.87 -25.67 1.27
C GLY A 193 -24.09 -26.06 2.11
N GLN A 194 -24.28 -27.36 2.33
CA GLN A 194 -25.33 -27.88 3.24
C GLN A 194 -25.06 -27.54 4.71
N TYR A 195 -23.79 -27.36 5.07
CA TYR A 195 -23.32 -26.98 6.39
C TYR A 195 -22.01 -26.18 6.24
N PRO A 196 -21.80 -25.08 7.00
CA PRO A 196 -20.57 -24.30 6.91
C PRO A 196 -19.33 -25.07 7.37
#